data_AF-A0A7Y6UJB0-F1
#
_entry.id   AF-A0A7Y6UJB0-F1
#
_cell.length_a   1.000
_cell.length_b   1.000
_cell.length_c   1.000
_cell.angle_alpha   90.00
_cell.angle_beta   90.00
_cell.angle_gamma   90.00
#
_symmetry.space_group_name_H-M   'P 1'
#
loop_
_entity.id
_entity.type
_entity.pdbx_description
1 polymer ?
#
loop_
_entity_poly.entity_id
_entity_poly.type
_entity_poly.pdbx_seq_one_letter_code
_entity_poly.pdbx_strand_id
1 'polypeptide(L)'
;MSNPQIELWYTYGSPYSYLAVERVESLAASAGVAIIWRPFILGPIFQALHGSSDSPFSRNAPRGSHMWKDVRRRAERHRIAFGHPTEFPRRSLLATRVSLLVEREPWIGELSRRVYKANFVEDRTIDSPEVIGDVLRELAAELSLAIDPAELLTRAEAPETKQRLRERTDEAMARGIFGAPTVFVGDGELYWGDDRLEDAIASAAAASGRSHVPVMSAEEARAFMREWIEPWNAGDLEAILAHYADHIEQTSPLVVQRLGRADGTVVGKAELRAYFSAGLAAAQPKLHFEPIDAVPGVDGVAMIYKNQLGTTVVEVVQLDHRKKIVRARVHR
;
A
#
# COMPACT_ATOMS: atom_id res chain seq x y z
N MET A 1 9.42 -9.36 4.00
CA MET A 1 7.95 -9.33 3.82
C MET A 1 7.55 -7.86 3.75
N SER A 2 6.80 -7.44 2.73
CA SER A 2 6.23 -6.08 2.72
C SER A 2 5.26 -5.97 3.90
N ASN A 3 5.35 -4.89 4.67
CA ASN A 3 4.40 -4.66 5.77
C ASN A 3 2.97 -4.62 5.20
N PRO A 4 1.94 -5.19 5.87
CA PRO A 4 0.55 -5.00 5.44
C PRO A 4 0.27 -3.52 5.23
N GLN A 5 -0.53 -3.18 4.23
CA GLN A 5 -0.89 -1.79 3.97
C GLN A 5 -2.39 -1.64 3.77
N ILE A 6 -2.90 -0.48 4.15
CA ILE A 6 -4.24 -0.01 3.78
C ILE A 6 -4.13 1.30 3.02
N GLU A 7 -5.05 1.55 2.10
CA GLU A 7 -5.24 2.87 1.52
C GLU A 7 -6.40 3.58 2.20
N LEU A 8 -6.14 4.68 2.90
CA LEU A 8 -7.17 5.50 3.52
C LEU A 8 -7.54 6.67 2.59
N TRP A 9 -8.72 6.59 1.99
CA TRP A 9 -9.34 7.64 1.21
C TRP A 9 -10.22 8.52 2.09
N TYR A 10 -9.88 9.81 2.17
CA TYR A 10 -10.54 10.75 3.07
C TYR A 10 -10.73 12.14 2.45
N THR A 11 -11.68 12.90 3.00
CA THR A 11 -11.93 14.28 2.61
C THR A 11 -12.29 15.14 3.81
N TYR A 12 -11.78 16.37 3.87
CA TYR A 12 -11.91 17.23 5.04
C TYR A 12 -13.35 17.72 5.30
N GLY A 13 -14.22 17.66 4.29
CA GLY A 13 -15.65 17.94 4.44
C GLY A 13 -16.45 16.81 5.13
N SER A 14 -15.86 15.62 5.35
CA SER A 14 -16.56 14.49 5.96
C SER A 14 -16.27 14.39 7.46
N PRO A 15 -17.29 14.48 8.34
CA PRO A 15 -17.10 14.30 9.78
C PRO A 15 -16.76 12.85 10.14
N TYR A 16 -17.15 11.86 9.32
CA TYR A 16 -16.70 10.48 9.54
C TYR A 16 -15.24 10.30 9.13
N SER A 17 -14.76 11.03 8.11
CA SER A 17 -13.34 11.01 7.77
C SER A 17 -12.49 11.65 8.88
N TYR A 18 -13.01 12.67 9.56
CA TYR A 18 -12.37 13.22 10.75
C TYR A 18 -12.15 12.14 11.83
N LEU A 19 -13.22 11.43 12.21
CA LEU A 19 -13.14 10.36 13.21
C LEU A 19 -12.11 9.29 12.82
N ALA A 20 -12.10 8.86 11.55
CA ALA A 20 -11.13 7.87 11.08
C ALA A 20 -9.69 8.38 11.13
N VAL A 21 -9.42 9.62 10.71
CA VAL A 21 -8.05 10.19 10.68
C VAL A 21 -7.47 10.39 12.08
N GLU A 22 -8.29 10.73 13.08
CA GLU A 22 -7.85 10.82 14.48
C GLU A 22 -7.39 9.47 15.05
N ARG A 23 -7.88 8.35 14.50
CA ARG A 23 -7.73 7.02 15.09
C ARG A 23 -6.76 6.13 14.32
N VAL A 24 -6.67 6.31 13.00
CA VAL A 24 -6.07 5.34 12.08
C VAL A 24 -4.61 5.04 12.39
N GLU A 25 -3.78 6.02 12.73
CA GLU A 25 -2.35 5.79 12.98
C GLU A 25 -2.12 4.90 14.21
N SER A 26 -2.85 5.15 15.30
CA SER A 26 -2.74 4.34 16.52
C SER A 26 -3.23 2.90 16.30
N LEU A 27 -4.35 2.75 15.58
CA LEU A 27 -4.92 1.44 15.25
C LEU A 27 -4.00 0.65 14.32
N ALA A 28 -3.50 1.28 13.26
CA ALA A 28 -2.64 0.65 12.28
C ALA A 28 -1.26 0.28 12.88
N ALA A 29 -0.67 1.17 13.69
CA ALA A 29 0.58 0.89 14.39
C ALA A 29 0.47 -0.32 15.32
N SER A 30 -0.64 -0.42 16.08
CA SER A 30 -0.91 -1.55 16.98
C SER A 30 -1.07 -2.88 16.23
N ALA A 31 -1.46 -2.83 14.95
CA ALA A 31 -1.65 -3.99 14.09
C ALA A 31 -0.47 -4.27 13.14
N GLY A 32 0.60 -3.45 13.19
CA GLY A 32 1.73 -3.56 12.26
C GLY A 32 1.39 -3.22 10.81
N VAL A 33 0.32 -2.44 10.58
CA VAL A 33 -0.19 -2.07 9.25
C VAL A 33 0.31 -0.67 8.88
N ALA A 34 0.82 -0.49 7.67
CA ALA A 34 1.18 0.81 7.12
C ALA A 34 -0.04 1.48 6.44
N ILE A 35 -0.03 2.81 6.40
CA ILE A 35 -1.12 3.60 5.83
C ILE A 35 -0.62 4.30 4.57
N ILE A 36 -1.36 4.16 3.49
CA ILE A 36 -1.24 4.97 2.28
C ILE A 36 -2.35 6.02 2.33
N TRP A 37 -1.96 7.28 2.46
CA TRP A 37 -2.90 8.40 2.56
C TRP A 37 -3.39 8.82 1.18
N ARG A 38 -4.72 8.94 1.01
CA ARG A 38 -5.36 9.28 -0.27
C ARG A 38 -6.38 10.42 -0.07
N PRO A 39 -5.92 11.67 0.10
CA PRO A 39 -6.82 12.82 0.18
C PRO A 39 -7.55 13.02 -1.16
N PHE A 40 -8.86 13.21 -1.12
CA PHE A 40 -9.69 13.45 -2.31
C PHE A 40 -10.91 14.34 -2.00
N ILE A 41 -11.79 14.54 -2.98
CA ILE A 41 -13.05 15.30 -2.83
C ILE A 41 -14.27 14.48 -3.27
N LEU A 42 -15.38 14.62 -2.54
CA LEU A 42 -16.63 13.89 -2.82
C LEU A 42 -17.56 14.61 -3.80
N GLY A 43 -17.42 15.92 -3.99
CA GLY A 43 -18.35 16.71 -4.81
C GLY A 43 -18.61 16.13 -6.21
N PRO A 44 -17.56 15.84 -7.01
CA PRO A 44 -17.72 15.22 -8.33
C PRO A 44 -18.38 13.83 -8.28
N ILE A 45 -18.08 13.03 -7.24
CA ILE A 45 -18.66 11.69 -7.04
C ILE A 45 -20.17 11.81 -6.77
N PHE A 46 -20.58 12.71 -5.87
CA PHE A 46 -22.00 12.95 -5.60
C PHE A 46 -22.73 13.52 -6.81
N GLN A 47 -22.08 14.37 -7.61
CA GLN A 47 -22.66 14.87 -8.84
C GLN A 47 -22.96 13.72 -9.81
N ALA A 48 -22.03 12.78 -9.98
CA ALA A 48 -22.20 11.62 -10.84
C ALA A 48 -23.27 10.64 -10.33
N LEU A 49 -23.30 10.37 -9.02
CA LEU A 49 -24.20 9.37 -8.43
C LEU A 49 -25.61 9.89 -8.13
N HIS A 50 -25.75 11.20 -7.84
CA HIS A 50 -26.97 11.77 -7.25
C HIS A 50 -27.44 13.07 -7.93
N GLY A 51 -26.76 13.50 -9.01
CA GLY A 51 -27.08 14.71 -9.76
C GLY A 51 -26.79 16.02 -9.01
N SER A 52 -26.03 15.97 -7.91
CA SER A 52 -25.72 17.13 -7.06
C SER A 52 -24.36 16.95 -6.40
N SER A 53 -23.54 18.01 -6.39
CA SER A 53 -22.25 18.01 -5.69
C SER A 53 -22.35 18.15 -4.16
N ASP A 54 -23.53 18.48 -3.64
CA ASP A 54 -23.75 18.61 -2.19
C ASP A 54 -23.91 17.27 -1.47
N SER A 55 -23.61 17.25 -0.17
CA SER A 55 -23.72 16.09 0.70
C SER A 55 -25.15 15.55 0.76
N PRO A 56 -25.37 14.22 0.65
CA PRO A 56 -26.68 13.60 0.87
C PRO A 56 -27.27 13.92 2.25
N PHE A 57 -26.42 14.22 3.25
CA PHE A 57 -26.83 14.58 4.60
C PHE A 57 -27.36 16.02 4.71
N SER A 58 -26.88 16.93 3.86
CA SER A 58 -27.40 18.31 3.77
C SER A 58 -28.75 18.35 3.05
N ARG A 59 -28.93 17.49 2.04
CA ARG A 59 -30.17 17.39 1.26
C ARG A 59 -31.33 16.67 1.97
N ASN A 60 -31.05 15.95 3.05
CA ASN A 60 -32.06 15.18 3.78
C ASN A 60 -31.95 15.44 5.29
N ALA A 61 -32.78 16.36 5.79
CA ALA A 61 -32.72 16.82 7.17
C ALA A 61 -32.81 15.70 8.23
N PRO A 62 -33.69 14.68 8.12
CA PRO A 62 -33.67 13.54 9.04
C PRO A 62 -32.35 12.77 9.05
N ARG A 63 -31.76 12.48 7.88
CA ARG A 63 -30.45 11.82 7.79
C ARG A 63 -29.33 12.69 8.36
N GLY A 64 -29.32 13.99 8.06
CA GLY A 64 -28.35 14.94 8.61
C GLY A 64 -28.44 15.06 10.14
N SER A 65 -29.64 15.17 10.70
CA SER A 65 -29.84 15.21 12.16
C SER A 65 -29.34 13.94 12.84
N HIS A 66 -29.60 12.77 12.22
CA HIS A 66 -29.07 11.51 12.73
C HIS A 66 -27.55 11.46 12.67
N MET A 67 -26.95 11.82 11.52
CA MET A 67 -25.49 11.87 11.34
C MET A 67 -24.81 12.68 12.44
N TRP A 68 -25.30 13.88 12.74
CA TRP A 68 -24.69 14.72 13.77
C TRP A 68 -24.77 14.14 15.19
N LYS A 69 -25.88 13.46 15.52
CA LYS A 69 -25.99 12.72 16.79
C LYS A 69 -25.02 11.55 16.82
N ASP A 70 -24.84 10.86 15.69
CA ASP A 70 -23.95 9.72 15.59
C ASP A 70 -22.48 10.11 15.68
N VAL A 71 -22.04 11.11 14.92
CA VAL A 71 -20.69 11.66 14.97
C VAL A 71 -20.34 12.10 16.38
N ARG A 72 -21.24 12.79 17.08
CA ARG A 72 -21.01 13.21 18.47
C ARG A 72 -20.81 12.00 19.41
N ARG A 73 -21.68 10.99 19.36
CA ARG A 73 -21.54 9.77 20.17
C ARG A 73 -20.22 9.04 19.89
N ARG A 74 -19.79 8.99 18.64
CA ARG A 74 -18.53 8.35 18.24
C ARG A 74 -17.33 9.17 18.72
N ALA A 75 -17.35 10.48 18.54
CA ALA A 75 -16.32 11.37 19.07
C ALA A 75 -16.16 11.17 20.60
N GLU A 76 -17.26 11.16 21.34
CA GLU A 76 -17.28 10.86 22.78
C GLU A 76 -16.69 9.48 23.10
N ARG A 77 -17.11 8.43 22.39
CA ARG A 77 -16.60 7.06 22.55
C ARG A 77 -15.09 6.97 22.34
N HIS A 78 -14.58 7.67 21.34
CA HIS A 78 -13.17 7.63 20.95
C HIS A 78 -12.33 8.73 21.61
N ARG A 79 -12.94 9.57 22.48
CA ARG A 79 -12.30 10.71 23.15
C ARG A 79 -11.69 11.72 22.17
N ILE A 80 -12.38 11.93 21.05
CA ILE A 80 -12.02 12.91 20.02
C ILE A 80 -12.75 14.22 20.33
N ALA A 81 -12.03 15.34 20.33
CA ALA A 81 -12.65 16.65 20.49
C ALA A 81 -13.58 16.94 19.31
N PHE A 82 -14.80 17.41 19.56
CA PHE A 82 -15.74 17.66 18.47
C PHE A 82 -16.65 18.85 18.76
N GLY A 83 -16.57 19.85 17.88
CA GLY A 83 -17.45 20.98 17.72
C GLY A 83 -18.28 20.84 16.45
N HIS A 84 -19.54 21.25 16.53
CA HIS A 84 -20.41 21.29 15.36
C HIS A 84 -20.00 22.50 14.49
N PRO A 85 -19.57 22.31 13.23
CA PRO A 85 -19.14 23.42 12.40
C PRO A 85 -20.35 24.27 12.00
N THR A 86 -20.14 25.57 11.81
CA THR A 86 -21.19 26.48 11.33
C THR A 86 -21.55 26.25 9.86
N GLU A 87 -20.65 25.62 9.10
CA GLU A 87 -20.84 25.28 7.68
C GLU A 87 -20.64 23.78 7.43
N PHE A 88 -21.57 23.16 6.70
CA PHE A 88 -21.45 21.77 6.29
C PHE A 88 -22.10 21.50 4.90
N PRO A 89 -21.40 20.81 3.99
CA PRO A 89 -19.98 20.46 4.05
C PRO A 89 -19.11 21.71 3.87
N ARG A 90 -18.06 21.86 4.69
CA ARG A 90 -17.07 22.93 4.51
C ARG A 90 -16.26 22.67 3.24
N ARG A 91 -16.07 23.73 2.42
CA ARG A 91 -15.20 23.65 1.23
C ARG A 91 -13.76 23.38 1.69
N SER A 92 -13.05 22.49 0.98
CA SER A 92 -11.73 22.03 1.42
C SER A 92 -10.75 21.79 0.26
N LEU A 93 -10.91 22.48 -0.87
CA LEU A 93 -10.10 22.27 -2.06
C LEU A 93 -8.62 22.57 -1.79
N LEU A 94 -8.34 23.71 -1.16
CA LEU A 94 -6.97 24.12 -0.85
C LEU A 94 -6.30 23.13 0.11
N ALA A 95 -6.97 22.80 1.22
CA ALA A 95 -6.48 21.80 2.17
C ALA A 95 -6.18 20.46 1.49
N THR A 96 -7.11 19.94 0.68
CA THR A 96 -6.92 18.68 -0.04
C THR A 96 -5.75 18.75 -1.03
N ARG A 97 -5.56 19.88 -1.74
CA ARG A 97 -4.44 20.06 -2.68
C ARG A 97 -3.09 20.11 -1.96
N VAL A 98 -3.01 20.80 -0.82
CA VAL A 98 -1.81 20.81 0.02
C VAL A 98 -1.50 19.39 0.50
N SER A 99 -2.49 18.66 1.01
CA SER A 99 -2.31 17.26 1.43
C SER A 99 -1.91 16.34 0.27
N LEU A 100 -2.40 16.58 -0.95
CA LEU A 100 -2.01 15.84 -2.14
C LEU A 100 -0.54 16.04 -2.51
N LEU A 101 0.00 17.27 -2.34
CA LEU A 101 1.41 17.56 -2.58
C LEU A 101 2.34 16.80 -1.63
N VAL A 102 1.87 16.53 -0.42
CA VAL A 102 2.67 15.93 0.66
C VAL A 102 2.16 14.56 1.10
N GLU A 103 1.36 13.87 0.26
CA GLU A 103 0.71 12.60 0.61
C GLU A 103 1.69 11.45 0.94
N ARG A 104 2.98 11.63 0.60
CA ARG A 104 4.07 10.67 0.87
C ARG A 104 4.98 11.11 2.01
N GLU A 105 4.78 12.31 2.54
CA GLU A 105 5.57 12.81 3.65
C GLU A 105 5.15 12.14 4.96
N PRO A 106 6.07 11.82 5.87
CA PRO A 106 5.75 11.11 7.12
C PRO A 106 4.83 11.90 8.06
N TRP A 107 4.70 13.22 7.85
CA TRP A 107 3.90 14.13 8.66
C TRP A 107 2.49 14.38 8.10
N ILE A 108 2.08 13.71 7.00
CA ILE A 108 0.74 13.87 6.40
C ILE A 108 -0.40 13.60 7.39
N GLY A 109 -0.27 12.62 8.28
CA GLY A 109 -1.28 12.32 9.29
C GLY A 109 -1.48 13.48 10.25
N GLU A 110 -0.39 14.09 10.69
CA GLU A 110 -0.41 15.25 11.59
C GLU A 110 -0.96 16.51 10.90
N LEU A 111 -0.56 16.77 9.65
CA LEU A 111 -1.19 17.83 8.84
C LEU A 111 -2.71 17.61 8.79
N SER A 112 -3.15 16.39 8.50
CA SER A 112 -4.56 16.07 8.33
C SER A 112 -5.35 16.31 9.61
N ARG A 113 -4.83 15.87 10.76
CA ARG A 113 -5.44 16.13 12.07
C ARG A 113 -5.55 17.62 12.37
N ARG A 114 -4.51 18.43 12.10
CA ARG A 114 -4.56 19.88 12.33
C ARG A 114 -5.58 20.59 11.45
N VAL A 115 -5.70 20.20 10.18
CA VAL A 115 -6.74 20.72 9.30
C VAL A 115 -8.13 20.33 9.80
N TYR A 116 -8.33 19.09 10.24
CA TYR A 116 -9.60 18.69 10.84
C TYR A 116 -9.90 19.42 12.14
N LYS A 117 -8.92 19.64 13.01
CA LYS A 117 -9.06 20.44 14.22
C LYS A 117 -9.48 21.87 13.88
N ALA A 118 -8.84 22.49 12.89
CA ALA A 118 -9.24 23.81 12.41
C ALA A 118 -10.71 23.85 11.98
N ASN A 119 -11.24 22.79 11.36
CA ASN A 119 -12.64 22.69 10.95
C ASN A 119 -13.59 22.32 12.11
N PHE A 120 -13.43 21.13 12.67
CA PHE A 120 -14.37 20.49 13.60
C PHE A 120 -14.10 20.81 15.07
N VAL A 121 -13.13 21.65 15.42
CA VAL A 121 -12.91 22.12 16.80
C VAL A 121 -12.89 23.64 16.86
N GLU A 122 -12.18 24.27 15.93
CA GLU A 122 -11.96 25.72 15.94
C GLU A 122 -12.92 26.49 15.00
N ASP A 123 -13.72 25.78 14.20
CA ASP A 123 -14.69 26.35 13.26
C ASP A 123 -14.08 27.32 12.22
N ARG A 124 -12.83 27.09 11.79
CA ARG A 124 -12.08 27.91 10.82
C ARG A 124 -12.24 27.47 9.36
N THR A 125 -12.26 28.42 8.44
CA THR A 125 -12.38 28.18 6.99
C THR A 125 -11.13 27.52 6.40
N ILE A 126 -11.13 26.18 6.30
CA ILE A 126 -10.01 25.37 5.80
C ILE A 126 -9.76 25.45 4.28
N ASP A 127 -10.49 26.31 3.57
CA ASP A 127 -10.17 26.68 2.19
C ASP A 127 -9.46 28.04 2.09
N SER A 128 -9.10 28.64 3.23
CA SER A 128 -8.37 29.90 3.32
C SER A 128 -6.86 29.66 3.30
N PRO A 129 -6.10 30.37 2.43
CA PRO A 129 -4.63 30.36 2.47
C PRO A 129 -4.04 30.80 3.81
N GLU A 130 -4.73 31.69 4.52
CA GLU A 130 -4.31 32.13 5.86
C GLU A 130 -4.38 30.98 6.86
N VAL A 131 -5.52 30.30 6.94
CA VAL A 131 -5.75 29.18 7.87
C VAL A 131 -4.81 28.02 7.57
N ILE A 132 -4.65 27.64 6.30
CA ILE A 132 -3.75 26.55 5.91
C ILE A 132 -2.28 26.96 6.09
N GLY A 133 -1.95 28.23 5.84
CA GLY A 133 -0.62 28.78 6.11
C GLY A 133 -0.26 28.73 7.60
N ASP A 134 -1.18 29.05 8.50
CA ASP A 134 -0.99 28.93 9.95
C ASP A 134 -0.71 27.49 10.36
N VAL A 135 -1.56 26.56 9.90
CA VAL A 135 -1.40 25.12 10.18
C VAL A 135 -0.02 24.63 9.72
N LEU A 136 0.41 25.00 8.52
CA LEU A 136 1.72 24.62 7.98
C LEU A 136 2.87 25.24 8.77
N ARG A 137 2.76 26.52 9.18
CA ARG A 137 3.79 27.19 10.00
C ARG A 137 3.94 26.54 11.36
N GLU A 138 2.84 26.29 12.05
CA GLU A 138 2.84 25.62 13.36
C GLU A 138 3.44 24.21 13.25
N LEU A 139 3.03 23.45 12.23
CA LEU A 139 3.55 22.11 11.97
C LEU A 139 5.06 22.13 11.67
N ALA A 140 5.51 23.06 10.82
CA ALA A 140 6.91 23.19 10.46
C ALA A 140 7.78 23.54 11.66
N ALA A 141 7.31 24.45 12.52
CA ALA A 141 8.02 24.84 13.74
C ALA A 141 8.11 23.67 14.73
N GLU A 142 7.01 22.97 14.98
CA GLU A 142 6.95 21.90 15.97
C GLU A 142 7.74 20.65 15.55
N LEU A 143 7.66 20.27 14.28
CA LEU A 143 8.34 19.09 13.74
C LEU A 143 9.70 19.42 13.10
N SER A 144 10.17 20.67 13.21
CA SER A 144 11.42 21.15 12.58
C SER A 144 11.52 20.81 11.08
N LEU A 145 10.42 20.99 10.34
CA LEU A 145 10.36 20.66 8.91
C LEU A 145 10.97 21.78 8.08
N ALA A 146 11.79 21.41 7.11
CA ALA A 146 12.30 22.33 6.09
C ALA A 146 11.26 22.52 4.97
N ILE A 147 10.14 23.17 5.29
CA ILE A 147 9.09 23.53 4.33
C ILE A 147 8.87 25.03 4.30
N ASP A 148 8.54 25.57 3.13
CA ASP A 148 8.02 26.93 2.98
C ASP A 148 6.49 26.85 2.79
N PRO A 149 5.69 27.29 3.79
CA PRO A 149 4.25 27.33 3.68
C PRO A 149 3.75 28.16 2.49
N ALA A 150 4.40 29.26 2.14
CA ALA A 150 3.99 30.11 1.03
C ALA A 150 4.23 29.42 -0.33
N GLU A 151 5.34 28.69 -0.44
CA GLU A 151 5.64 27.87 -1.62
C GLU A 151 4.62 26.74 -1.78
N LEU A 152 4.31 26.01 -0.70
CA LEU A 152 3.32 24.93 -0.73
C LEU A 152 1.93 25.43 -1.11
N LEU A 153 1.49 26.57 -0.57
CA LEU A 153 0.21 27.20 -0.93
C LEU A 153 0.18 27.61 -2.40
N THR A 154 1.28 28.17 -2.92
CA THR A 154 1.41 28.54 -4.33
C THR A 154 1.31 27.31 -5.23
N ARG A 155 2.06 26.25 -4.89
CA ARG A 155 2.03 24.98 -5.63
C ARG A 155 0.68 24.28 -5.56
N ALA A 156 -0.04 24.41 -4.44
CA ALA A 156 -1.37 23.84 -4.28
C ALA A 156 -2.35 24.43 -5.30
N GLU A 157 -2.23 25.72 -5.60
CA GLU A 157 -3.06 26.42 -6.58
C GLU A 157 -2.58 26.29 -8.04
N ALA A 158 -1.42 25.68 -8.27
CA ALA A 158 -0.87 25.47 -9.61
C ALA A 158 -1.79 24.58 -10.48
N PRO A 159 -1.85 24.82 -11.82
CA PRO A 159 -2.67 24.04 -12.74
C PRO A 159 -2.44 22.52 -12.64
N GLU A 160 -1.19 22.10 -12.43
CA GLU A 160 -0.78 20.70 -12.33
C GLU A 160 -1.38 20.03 -11.09
N THR A 161 -1.37 20.71 -9.94
CA THR A 161 -1.96 20.17 -8.70
C THR A 161 -3.49 20.13 -8.79
N LYS A 162 -4.10 21.12 -9.43
CA LYS A 162 -5.55 21.12 -9.72
C LYS A 162 -5.93 19.94 -10.60
N GLN A 163 -5.10 19.65 -11.60
CA GLN A 163 -5.29 18.52 -12.49
C GLN A 163 -5.10 17.18 -11.78
N ARG A 164 -4.04 17.04 -10.97
CA ARG A 164 -3.79 15.84 -10.16
C ARG A 164 -4.93 15.54 -9.19
N LEU A 165 -5.58 16.56 -8.61
CA LEU A 165 -6.76 16.34 -7.75
C LEU A 165 -7.99 15.85 -8.55
N ARG A 166 -8.17 16.32 -9.78
CA ARG A 166 -9.21 15.78 -10.69
C ARG A 166 -8.95 14.31 -10.97
N GLU A 167 -7.74 13.98 -11.41
CA GLU A 167 -7.33 12.60 -11.68
C GLU A 167 -7.47 11.69 -10.45
N ARG A 168 -7.12 12.17 -9.25
CA ARG A 168 -7.33 11.46 -7.99
C ARG A 168 -8.80 11.16 -7.74
N THR A 169 -9.69 12.09 -8.09
CA THR A 169 -11.14 11.93 -7.90
C THR A 169 -11.74 11.00 -8.97
N ASP A 170 -11.25 11.09 -10.22
CA ASP A 170 -11.63 10.18 -11.29
C ASP A 170 -11.21 8.74 -10.96
N GLU A 171 -10.00 8.56 -10.40
CA GLU A 171 -9.53 7.28 -9.88
C GLU A 171 -10.44 6.75 -8.77
N ALA A 172 -10.84 7.60 -7.82
CA ALA A 172 -11.77 7.21 -6.76
C ALA A 172 -13.09 6.66 -7.33
N MET A 173 -13.66 7.35 -8.33
CA MET A 173 -14.88 6.92 -9.01
C MET A 173 -14.67 5.60 -9.77
N ALA A 174 -13.57 5.46 -10.49
CA ALA A 174 -13.24 4.24 -11.23
C ALA A 174 -13.07 3.02 -10.31
N ARG A 175 -12.62 3.26 -9.07
CA ARG A 175 -12.50 2.24 -8.01
C ARG A 175 -13.79 2.01 -7.22
N GLY A 176 -14.89 2.65 -7.62
CA GLY A 176 -16.20 2.45 -6.99
C GLY A 176 -16.38 3.18 -5.65
N ILE A 177 -15.57 4.19 -5.34
CA ILE A 177 -15.79 5.02 -4.15
C ILE A 177 -17.10 5.80 -4.32
N PHE A 178 -17.98 5.67 -3.32
CA PHE A 178 -19.27 6.39 -3.25
C PHE A 178 -19.40 7.27 -1.98
N GLY A 179 -18.38 7.29 -1.12
CA GLY A 179 -18.39 8.04 0.12
C GLY A 179 -17.02 8.08 0.81
N ALA A 180 -16.93 8.81 1.92
CA ALA A 180 -15.70 8.91 2.71
C ALA A 180 -16.01 8.81 4.23
N PRO A 181 -15.10 8.20 5.04
CA PRO A 181 -13.85 7.60 4.62
C PRO A 181 -14.08 6.25 3.92
N THR A 182 -13.16 5.89 3.02
CA THR A 182 -13.11 4.57 2.39
C THR A 182 -11.72 4.00 2.60
N VAL A 183 -11.63 2.73 2.99
CA VAL A 183 -10.37 2.01 3.18
C VAL A 183 -10.30 0.87 2.18
N PHE A 184 -9.21 0.79 1.42
CA PHE A 184 -8.91 -0.39 0.61
C PHE A 184 -7.88 -1.29 1.29
N VAL A 185 -8.09 -2.60 1.19
CA VAL A 185 -7.22 -3.65 1.73
C VAL A 185 -6.87 -4.66 0.64
N GLY A 186 -5.61 -5.11 0.57
CA GLY A 186 -5.18 -6.18 -0.32
C GLY A 186 -5.47 -5.90 -1.80
N ASP A 187 -6.11 -6.84 -2.50
CA ASP A 187 -6.44 -6.76 -3.93
C ASP A 187 -7.58 -5.78 -4.28
N GLY A 188 -7.93 -4.87 -3.36
CA GLY A 188 -8.93 -3.83 -3.58
C GLY A 188 -10.26 -4.05 -2.86
N GLU A 189 -10.28 -4.83 -1.78
CA GLU A 189 -11.47 -4.97 -0.94
C GLU A 189 -11.79 -3.63 -0.26
N LEU A 190 -13.04 -3.17 -0.40
CA LEU A 190 -13.48 -1.83 0.00
C LEU A 190 -14.26 -1.89 1.33
N TYR A 191 -13.76 -1.15 2.32
CA TYR A 191 -14.42 -0.91 3.60
C TYR A 191 -14.84 0.56 3.69
N TRP A 192 -16.15 0.83 3.80
CA TRP A 192 -16.67 2.20 3.84
C TRP A 192 -17.20 2.57 5.22
N GLY A 193 -16.78 3.73 5.73
CA GLY A 193 -17.21 4.29 7.01
C GLY A 193 -16.15 4.20 8.11
N ASP A 194 -16.21 5.12 9.07
CA ASP A 194 -15.39 5.12 10.29
C ASP A 194 -15.61 3.84 11.13
N ASP A 195 -16.80 3.25 11.03
CA ASP A 195 -17.19 2.04 11.75
C ASP A 195 -16.66 0.74 11.15
N ARG A 196 -16.02 0.83 9.98
CA ARG A 196 -15.35 -0.29 9.32
C ARG A 196 -13.83 -0.19 9.37
N LEU A 197 -13.29 0.83 10.05
CA LEU A 197 -11.86 1.08 10.11
C LEU A 197 -11.10 -0.07 10.80
N GLU A 198 -11.59 -0.53 11.95
CA GLU A 198 -11.00 -1.66 12.67
C GLU A 198 -11.09 -2.97 11.87
N ASP A 199 -12.23 -3.22 11.21
CA ASP A 199 -12.42 -4.39 10.35
C ASP A 199 -11.41 -4.39 9.20
N ALA A 200 -11.21 -3.23 8.55
CA ALA A 200 -10.24 -3.08 7.46
C ALA A 200 -8.79 -3.32 7.92
N ILE A 201 -8.40 -2.74 9.07
CA ILE A 201 -7.07 -2.92 9.64
C ILE A 201 -6.83 -4.38 10.07
N ALA A 202 -7.83 -5.00 10.70
CA ALA A 202 -7.77 -6.41 11.07
C ALA A 202 -7.66 -7.31 9.83
N SER A 203 -8.39 -7.01 8.75
CA SER A 203 -8.28 -7.71 7.47
C SER A 203 -6.89 -7.57 6.86
N ALA A 204 -6.29 -6.37 6.89
CA ALA A 204 -4.94 -6.14 6.37
C ALA A 204 -3.88 -6.93 7.15
N ALA A 205 -3.97 -6.88 8.49
CA ALA A 205 -3.09 -7.64 9.37
C ALA A 205 -3.24 -9.16 9.14
N ALA A 206 -4.48 -9.64 9.01
CA ALA A 206 -4.76 -11.05 8.75
C ALA A 206 -4.28 -11.50 7.36
N ALA A 207 -4.39 -10.66 6.33
CA ALA A 207 -3.90 -10.96 4.98
C ALA A 207 -2.38 -11.15 4.94
N SER A 208 -1.63 -10.43 5.79
CA SER A 208 -0.18 -10.64 5.95
C SER A 208 0.18 -11.95 6.66
N GLY A 209 -0.73 -12.49 7.46
CA GLY A 209 -0.63 -13.83 8.05
C GLY A 209 -1.29 -14.94 7.21
N ARG A 210 -2.02 -14.58 6.14
CA ARG A 210 -2.80 -15.48 5.28
C ARG A 210 -2.65 -15.08 3.81
N SER A 211 -1.46 -15.25 3.27
CA SER A 211 -1.33 -15.53 1.83
C SER A 211 -1.98 -16.91 1.58
N HIS A 212 -3.30 -16.96 1.39
CA HIS A 212 -3.93 -18.13 0.77
C HIS A 212 -3.76 -18.01 -0.74
N VAL A 213 -2.53 -18.23 -1.21
CA VAL A 213 -2.33 -18.74 -2.56
C VAL A 213 -2.92 -20.16 -2.51
N PRO A 214 -3.79 -20.55 -3.46
CA PRO A 214 -4.20 -21.95 -3.55
C PRO A 214 -2.93 -22.79 -3.55
N VAL A 215 -2.77 -23.66 -2.55
CA VAL A 215 -1.60 -24.54 -2.45
C VAL A 215 -1.51 -25.28 -3.78
N MET A 216 -0.38 -25.09 -4.49
CA MET A 216 -0.17 -25.77 -5.77
C MET A 216 -0.44 -27.26 -5.57
N SER A 217 -1.15 -27.89 -6.50
CA SER A 217 -1.22 -29.35 -6.48
C SER A 217 0.18 -29.94 -6.67
N ALA A 218 0.37 -31.18 -6.22
CA ALA A 218 1.64 -31.89 -6.43
C ALA A 218 1.97 -32.05 -7.93
N GLU A 219 0.95 -32.07 -8.79
CA GLU A 219 1.14 -32.11 -10.24
C GLU A 219 1.61 -30.77 -10.80
N GLU A 220 1.02 -29.66 -10.37
CA GLU A 220 1.47 -28.31 -10.74
C GLU A 220 2.88 -28.01 -10.24
N ALA A 221 3.23 -28.46 -9.04
CA ALA A 221 4.58 -28.33 -8.50
C ALA A 221 5.62 -29.04 -9.39
N ARG A 222 5.31 -30.28 -9.80
CA ARG A 222 6.16 -31.04 -10.72
C ARG A 222 6.20 -30.44 -12.12
N ALA A 223 5.11 -29.86 -12.61
CA ALA A 223 5.09 -29.15 -13.89
C ALA A 223 5.99 -27.91 -13.85
N PHE A 224 5.84 -27.07 -12.82
CA PHE A 224 6.67 -25.89 -12.62
C PHE A 224 8.16 -26.25 -12.56
N MET A 225 8.52 -27.30 -11.82
CA MET A 225 9.91 -27.75 -11.73
C MET A 225 10.48 -28.17 -13.09
N ARG A 226 9.70 -28.87 -13.93
CA ARG A 226 10.15 -29.25 -15.28
C ARG A 226 10.38 -28.01 -16.16
N GLU A 227 9.43 -27.08 -16.16
CA GLU A 227 9.54 -25.82 -16.89
C GLU A 227 10.73 -24.98 -16.42
N TRP A 228 11.04 -25.00 -15.12
CA TRP A 228 12.19 -24.29 -14.56
C TRP A 228 13.53 -24.96 -14.89
N ILE A 229 13.62 -26.31 -14.87
CA ILE A 229 14.86 -27.05 -15.15
C ILE A 229 15.27 -26.99 -16.62
N GLU A 230 14.31 -27.01 -17.55
CA GLU A 230 14.60 -27.07 -18.99
C GLU A 230 15.54 -25.94 -19.47
N PRO A 231 15.28 -24.64 -19.16
CA PRO A 231 16.21 -23.54 -19.45
C PRO A 231 17.60 -23.72 -18.85
N TRP A 232 17.70 -24.23 -17.62
CA TRP A 232 18.99 -24.50 -16.97
C TRP A 232 19.81 -25.53 -17.72
N ASN A 233 19.18 -26.63 -18.16
CA ASN A 233 19.84 -27.69 -18.91
C ASN A 233 20.20 -27.25 -20.34
N ALA A 234 19.42 -26.34 -20.92
CA ALA A 234 19.74 -25.69 -22.20
C ALA A 234 20.89 -24.68 -22.08
N GLY A 235 21.07 -24.08 -20.90
CA GLY A 235 22.01 -22.98 -20.67
C GLY A 235 21.48 -21.63 -21.16
N ASP A 236 20.16 -21.46 -21.24
CA ASP A 236 19.51 -20.25 -21.70
C ASP A 236 19.26 -19.28 -20.53
N LEU A 237 20.14 -18.29 -20.40
CA LEU A 237 20.07 -17.31 -19.31
C LEU A 237 18.79 -16.46 -19.34
N GLU A 238 18.26 -16.12 -20.52
CA GLU A 238 17.04 -15.29 -20.59
C GLU A 238 15.82 -16.08 -20.16
N ALA A 239 15.72 -17.33 -20.63
CA ALA A 239 14.64 -18.21 -20.23
C ALA A 239 14.70 -18.53 -18.73
N ILE A 240 15.89 -18.74 -18.15
CA ILE A 240 16.06 -18.89 -16.69
C ILE A 240 15.55 -17.65 -15.96
N LEU A 241 16.02 -16.46 -16.33
CA LEU A 241 15.65 -15.21 -15.67
C LEU A 241 14.17 -14.84 -15.86
N ALA A 242 13.51 -15.36 -16.89
CA ALA A 242 12.08 -15.19 -17.08
C ALA A 242 11.27 -15.79 -15.92
N HIS A 243 11.77 -16.78 -15.18
CA HIS A 243 11.08 -17.33 -14.01
C HIS A 243 11.13 -16.41 -12.77
N TYR A 244 12.00 -15.39 -12.74
CA TYR A 244 12.23 -14.57 -11.54
C TYR A 244 11.62 -13.17 -11.67
N ALA A 245 11.08 -12.67 -10.56
CA ALA A 245 10.61 -11.29 -10.44
C ALA A 245 11.78 -10.31 -10.36
N ASP A 246 11.53 -9.02 -10.64
CA ASP A 246 12.59 -8.00 -10.64
C ASP A 246 13.21 -7.78 -9.26
N HIS A 247 12.44 -8.02 -8.20
CA HIS A 247 12.82 -7.83 -6.79
C HIS A 247 13.19 -9.15 -6.07
N ILE A 248 13.62 -10.17 -6.82
CA ILE A 248 14.06 -11.46 -6.28
C ILE A 248 15.13 -11.35 -5.19
N GLU A 249 14.97 -12.10 -4.10
CA GLU A 249 16.03 -12.38 -3.12
C GLU A 249 16.47 -13.85 -3.23
N GLN A 250 17.73 -14.12 -3.56
CA GLN A 250 18.27 -15.47 -3.62
C GLN A 250 19.37 -15.69 -2.59
N THR A 251 19.17 -16.69 -1.73
CA THR A 251 20.14 -17.11 -0.71
C THR A 251 20.70 -18.49 -1.05
N SER A 252 22.03 -18.62 -1.07
CA SER A 252 22.70 -19.90 -1.34
C SER A 252 24.08 -19.97 -0.68
N PRO A 253 24.51 -21.15 -0.17
CA PRO A 253 25.89 -21.38 0.23
C PRO A 253 26.91 -21.09 -0.87
N LEU A 254 26.52 -21.20 -2.15
CA LEU A 254 27.39 -20.83 -3.28
C LEU A 254 27.65 -19.34 -3.37
N VAL A 255 26.71 -18.50 -2.95
CA VAL A 255 26.91 -17.04 -2.95
C VAL A 255 27.98 -16.67 -1.94
N VAL A 256 27.96 -17.28 -0.75
CA VAL A 256 29.03 -17.11 0.25
C VAL A 256 30.38 -17.51 -0.34
N GLN A 257 30.45 -18.69 -0.97
CA GLN A 257 31.70 -19.25 -1.51
C GLN A 257 32.25 -18.47 -2.71
N ARG A 258 31.39 -17.99 -3.61
CA ARG A 258 31.80 -17.37 -4.88
C ARG A 258 31.91 -15.85 -4.81
N LEU A 259 31.06 -15.20 -4.02
CA LEU A 259 30.98 -13.75 -3.92
C LEU A 259 31.50 -13.21 -2.59
N GLY A 260 31.84 -14.07 -1.63
CA GLY A 260 32.36 -13.66 -0.31
C GLY A 260 31.34 -12.91 0.56
N ARG A 261 30.05 -12.94 0.22
CA ARG A 261 28.99 -12.27 0.98
C ARG A 261 28.59 -13.11 2.19
N ALA A 262 28.74 -12.56 3.40
CA ALA A 262 28.48 -13.27 4.65
C ALA A 262 27.02 -13.72 4.82
N ASP A 263 26.08 -12.96 4.26
CA ASP A 263 24.64 -13.26 4.28
C ASP A 263 24.22 -14.28 3.19
N GLY A 264 25.13 -14.66 2.30
CA GLY A 264 24.88 -15.58 1.20
C GLY A 264 23.80 -15.12 0.24
N THR A 265 23.51 -13.81 0.16
CA THR A 265 22.32 -13.31 -0.53
C THR A 265 22.64 -12.40 -1.72
N VAL A 266 21.85 -12.58 -2.79
CA VAL A 266 21.81 -11.75 -3.99
C VAL A 266 20.42 -11.14 -4.11
N VAL A 267 20.34 -9.83 -4.35
CA VAL A 267 19.06 -9.09 -4.37
C VAL A 267 18.89 -8.38 -5.70
N GLY A 268 17.71 -8.57 -6.29
CA GLY A 268 17.33 -7.97 -7.55
C GLY A 268 17.83 -8.76 -8.76
N LYS A 269 17.05 -8.68 -9.85
CA LYS A 269 17.26 -9.47 -11.06
C LYS A 269 18.57 -9.15 -11.79
N ALA A 270 19.05 -7.92 -11.68
CA ALA A 270 20.33 -7.50 -12.27
C ALA A 270 21.53 -8.21 -11.61
N GLU A 271 21.57 -8.27 -10.27
CA GLU A 271 22.63 -9.00 -9.57
C GLU A 271 22.50 -10.51 -9.81
N LEU A 272 21.26 -11.03 -9.80
CA LEU A 272 20.99 -12.44 -10.05
C LEU A 272 21.51 -12.88 -11.43
N ARG A 273 21.29 -12.04 -12.46
CA ARG A 273 21.80 -12.25 -13.81
C ARG A 273 23.32 -12.40 -13.84
N ALA A 274 24.04 -11.52 -13.15
CA ALA A 274 25.50 -11.60 -13.06
C ALA A 274 25.95 -12.90 -12.38
N TYR A 275 25.28 -13.26 -11.28
CA TYR A 275 25.56 -14.49 -10.52
C TYR A 275 25.32 -15.76 -11.35
N PHE A 276 24.17 -15.86 -12.01
CA PHE A 276 23.82 -17.01 -12.86
C PHE A 276 24.67 -17.11 -14.11
N SER A 277 24.96 -15.98 -14.77
CA SER A 277 25.85 -15.96 -15.94
C SER A 277 27.24 -16.51 -15.59
N ALA A 278 27.80 -16.10 -14.45
CA ALA A 278 29.08 -16.63 -13.97
C ALA A 278 28.98 -18.11 -13.63
N GLY A 279 27.87 -18.55 -13.03
CA GLY A 279 27.62 -19.95 -12.69
C GLY A 279 27.53 -20.87 -13.92
N LEU A 280 26.83 -20.43 -14.97
CA LEU A 280 26.71 -21.15 -16.25
C LEU A 280 28.06 -21.27 -16.96
N ALA A 281 28.84 -20.18 -17.00
CA ALA A 281 30.15 -20.18 -17.66
C ALA A 281 31.19 -21.04 -16.93
N ALA A 282 31.14 -21.09 -15.60
CA ALA A 282 32.12 -21.81 -14.77
C ALA A 282 31.78 -23.30 -14.54
N ALA A 283 30.61 -23.78 -14.96
CA ALA A 283 30.19 -25.15 -14.69
C ALA A 283 31.03 -26.18 -15.47
N GLN A 284 31.75 -27.03 -14.74
CA GLN A 284 32.51 -28.16 -15.27
C GLN A 284 32.25 -29.42 -14.41
N PRO A 285 31.70 -30.52 -14.97
CA PRO A 285 31.12 -30.66 -16.31
C PRO A 285 29.98 -29.68 -16.60
N LYS A 286 29.50 -29.63 -17.86
CA LYS A 286 28.38 -28.75 -18.25
C LYS A 286 27.21 -28.91 -17.27
N LEU A 287 26.62 -27.78 -16.86
CA LEU A 287 25.49 -27.77 -15.95
C LEU A 287 24.35 -28.64 -16.50
N HIS A 288 23.84 -29.52 -15.64
CA HIS A 288 22.72 -30.39 -15.93
C HIS A 288 22.03 -30.75 -14.61
N PHE A 289 20.71 -30.57 -14.56
CA PHE A 289 19.85 -30.85 -13.43
C PHE A 289 18.94 -32.02 -13.77
N GLU A 290 18.97 -33.05 -12.91
CA GLU A 290 18.10 -34.22 -12.98
C GLU A 290 16.99 -34.08 -11.93
N PRO A 291 15.71 -33.92 -12.32
CA PRO A 291 14.62 -33.76 -11.37
C PRO A 291 14.41 -35.02 -10.51
N ILE A 292 14.24 -34.85 -9.20
CA ILE A 292 13.84 -35.92 -8.27
C ILE A 292 12.35 -35.77 -7.92
N ASP A 293 11.96 -34.67 -7.28
CA ASP A 293 10.56 -34.38 -6.94
C ASP A 293 10.33 -32.88 -6.69
N ALA A 294 9.07 -32.46 -6.69
CA ALA A 294 8.65 -31.13 -6.32
C ALA A 294 7.48 -31.20 -5.33
N VAL A 295 7.66 -30.60 -4.16
CA VAL A 295 6.67 -30.61 -3.07
C VAL A 295 6.07 -29.22 -2.93
N PRO A 296 4.73 -29.06 -3.04
CA PRO A 296 4.10 -27.74 -2.92
C PRO A 296 4.14 -27.22 -1.48
N GLY A 297 4.32 -25.91 -1.35
CA GLY A 297 4.16 -25.14 -0.11
C GLY A 297 2.98 -24.17 -0.21
N VAL A 298 2.72 -23.44 0.87
CA VAL A 298 1.58 -22.49 0.95
C VAL A 298 1.66 -21.40 -0.12
N ASP A 299 2.87 -20.91 -0.41
CA ASP A 299 3.13 -19.79 -1.32
C ASP A 299 4.33 -20.08 -2.26
N GLY A 300 4.59 -21.36 -2.55
CA GLY A 300 5.81 -21.76 -3.22
C GLY A 300 5.94 -23.25 -3.49
N VAL A 301 7.15 -23.67 -3.85
CA VAL A 301 7.50 -25.07 -4.12
C VAL A 301 8.92 -25.37 -3.63
N ALA A 302 9.09 -26.54 -3.02
CA ALA A 302 10.40 -27.12 -2.75
C ALA A 302 10.76 -28.07 -3.89
N MET A 303 11.77 -27.73 -4.69
CA MET A 303 12.27 -28.53 -5.80
C MET A 303 13.49 -29.32 -5.35
N ILE A 304 13.49 -30.62 -5.61
CA ILE A 304 14.56 -31.53 -5.25
C ILE A 304 15.14 -32.10 -6.53
N TYR A 305 16.42 -31.86 -6.81
CA TYR A 305 17.08 -32.32 -8.04
C TYR A 305 18.54 -32.67 -7.77
N LYS A 306 19.15 -33.45 -8.65
CA LYS A 306 20.60 -33.64 -8.64
C LYS A 306 21.25 -32.67 -9.59
N ASN A 307 22.36 -32.07 -9.18
CA ASN A 307 23.19 -31.28 -10.08
C ASN A 307 24.11 -32.17 -10.94
N GLN A 308 24.94 -31.55 -11.77
CA GLN A 308 25.87 -32.22 -12.68
C GLN A 308 26.96 -33.03 -11.97
N LEU A 309 27.16 -32.82 -10.67
CA LEU A 309 28.09 -33.57 -9.82
C LEU A 309 27.38 -34.70 -9.05
N GLY A 310 26.09 -34.92 -9.29
CA GLY A 310 25.28 -35.90 -8.56
C GLY A 310 24.89 -35.45 -7.15
N THR A 311 25.21 -34.22 -6.74
CA THR A 311 24.82 -33.67 -5.44
C THR A 311 23.32 -33.37 -5.43
N THR A 312 22.61 -33.87 -4.42
CA THR A 312 21.21 -33.51 -4.19
C THR A 312 21.11 -32.05 -3.74
N VAL A 313 20.28 -31.28 -4.44
CA VAL A 313 19.98 -29.88 -4.14
C VAL A 313 18.49 -29.79 -3.82
N VAL A 314 18.17 -29.05 -2.77
CA VAL A 314 16.81 -28.65 -2.43
C VAL A 314 16.71 -27.14 -2.59
N GLU A 315 15.93 -26.69 -3.55
CA GLU A 315 15.67 -25.27 -3.79
C GLU A 315 14.22 -24.96 -3.42
N VAL A 316 14.05 -24.17 -2.35
CA VAL A 316 12.75 -23.72 -1.88
C VAL A 316 12.49 -22.33 -2.44
N VAL A 317 11.48 -22.22 -3.30
CA VAL A 317 11.11 -20.96 -3.94
C VAL A 317 9.75 -20.46 -3.45
N GLN A 318 9.66 -19.16 -3.22
CA GLN A 318 8.40 -18.44 -2.99
C GLN A 318 7.98 -17.80 -4.31
N LEU A 319 6.70 -17.92 -4.66
CA LEU A 319 6.12 -17.41 -5.90
C LEU A 319 5.19 -16.22 -5.63
N ASP A 320 5.14 -15.27 -6.56
CA ASP A 320 4.11 -14.22 -6.59
C ASP A 320 2.82 -14.67 -7.30
N HIS A 321 1.82 -13.78 -7.35
CA HIS A 321 0.55 -14.00 -8.05
C HIS A 321 0.69 -14.28 -9.56
N ARG A 322 1.85 -14.00 -10.16
CA ARG A 322 2.18 -14.27 -11.58
C ARG A 322 3.04 -15.52 -11.75
N LYS A 323 3.18 -16.33 -10.69
CA LYS A 323 4.05 -17.52 -10.64
C LYS A 323 5.53 -17.20 -10.90
N LYS A 324 5.98 -15.98 -10.59
CA LYS A 324 7.41 -15.60 -10.63
C LYS A 324 8.05 -15.81 -9.28
N ILE A 325 9.29 -16.28 -9.29
CA ILE A 325 10.08 -16.50 -8.08
C ILE A 325 10.47 -15.13 -7.51
N VAL A 326 10.05 -14.87 -6.27
CA VAL A 326 10.38 -13.66 -5.49
C VAL A 326 11.37 -13.93 -4.37
N ARG A 327 11.44 -15.18 -3.89
CA ARG A 327 12.53 -15.65 -3.03
C ARG A 327 12.98 -17.04 -3.44
N ALA A 328 14.28 -17.29 -3.39
CA ALA A 328 14.86 -18.62 -3.59
C ALA A 328 15.85 -18.93 -2.46
N ARG A 329 15.72 -20.10 -1.85
CA ARG A 329 16.66 -20.61 -0.84
C ARG A 329 17.19 -21.95 -1.29
N VAL A 330 18.49 -22.00 -1.54
CA VAL A 330 19.17 -23.18 -2.06
C VAL A 330 19.90 -23.89 -0.93
N HIS A 331 19.58 -25.17 -0.73
CA HIS A 331 20.22 -26.08 0.20
C HIS A 331 20.90 -27.20 -0.59
N ARG A 332 22.12 -27.56 -0.22
CA ARG A 332 22.93 -28.57 -0.92
C ARG A 332 24.00 -29.12 0.02
#